data_AF-A0A1F7F9A1-F1
#
_entry.id   AF-A0A1F7F9A1-F1
#
_cell.length_a   1.000
_cell.length_b   1.000
_cell.length_c   1.000
_cell.angle_alpha   90.00
_cell.angle_beta   90.00
_cell.angle_gamma   90.00
#
_symmetry.space_group_name_H-M   'P 1'
#
loop_
_entity.id
_entity.type
_entity.pdbx_description
1 polymer ?
#
loop_
_entity_poly.entity_id
_entity_poly.type
_entity_poly.pdbx_seq_one_letter_code
_entity_poly.pdbx_strand_id
1 'polypeptide(L)' 'MEQIPISFDLVVTYVINFAYMVLRAAVYAVSCFLSWFIIDKMAKIHLIKEVIDNKNTGAAIVIAALLLGLAYVIGQM' A
#
# COMPACT_ATOMS: atom_id res chain seq x y z
N MET A 1 10.10 -36.66 -25.19
CA MET A 1 9.55 -35.34 -24.81
C MET A 1 8.72 -35.58 -23.57
N GLU A 2 9.32 -35.34 -22.41
CA GLU A 2 8.74 -35.60 -21.10
C GLU A 2 7.55 -34.63 -20.92
N GLN A 3 6.33 -35.18 -20.83
CA GLN A 3 5.15 -34.39 -20.50
C GLN A 3 5.26 -33.98 -19.03
N ILE A 4 5.81 -32.79 -18.78
CA ILE A 4 5.73 -32.16 -17.47
C ILE A 4 4.22 -32.05 -17.14
N PRO A 5 3.76 -32.60 -16.01
CA PRO A 5 2.33 -32.65 -15.71
C PRO A 5 1.80 -31.22 -15.62
N ILE A 6 0.88 -30.89 -16.54
CA ILE A 6 0.25 -29.57 -16.73
C ILE A 6 -0.29 -29.00 -15.39
N SER A 7 -0.62 -29.86 -14.43
CA SER A 7 -1.06 -29.48 -13.09
C SER A 7 0.03 -28.84 -12.23
N PHE A 8 1.28 -29.30 -12.32
CA PHE A 8 2.37 -28.79 -11.49
C PHE A 8 2.79 -27.39 -11.95
N ASP A 9 2.83 -27.16 -13.27
CA ASP A 9 3.16 -25.87 -13.87
C ASP A 9 2.09 -24.80 -13.55
N LEU A 10 0.81 -25.19 -13.56
CA LEU A 10 -0.30 -24.33 -13.15
C LEU A 10 -0.14 -23.89 -11.68
N VAL A 11 0.11 -24.84 -10.78
CA VAL A 11 0.24 -24.56 -9.34
C VAL A 11 1.42 -23.62 -9.08
N VAL A 12 2.56 -23.88 -9.71
CA VAL A 12 3.74 -23.01 -9.61
C VAL A 12 3.42 -21.59 -10.11
N THR A 13 2.72 -21.47 -11.25
CA THR A 13 2.30 -20.18 -11.80
C THR A 13 1.39 -19.40 -10.85
N TYR A 14 0.41 -20.07 -10.23
CA TYR A 14 -0.47 -19.43 -9.24
C TYR A 14 0.28 -18.98 -7.99
N VAL A 15 1.22 -19.80 -7.49
CA VAL A 15 2.04 -19.45 -6.33
C VAL A 15 2.93 -18.24 -6.64
N ILE A 16 3.53 -18.17 -7.83
CA ILE A 16 4.34 -17.03 -8.27
C ILE A 16 3.47 -15.77 -8.39
N ASN A 17 2.29 -15.86 -8.99
CA ASN A 17 1.38 -14.72 -9.10
C ASN A 17 0.90 -14.22 -7.73
N PHE A 18 0.59 -15.13 -6.81
CA PHE A 18 0.22 -14.78 -5.44
C PHE A 18 1.39 -14.09 -4.72
N ALA A 19 2.60 -14.64 -4.82
CA ALA A 19 3.80 -14.02 -4.25
C ALA A 19 4.04 -12.61 -4.83
N TYR A 20 3.81 -12.42 -6.14
CA TYR A 20 3.92 -11.12 -6.78
C TYR A 20 2.88 -10.11 -6.26
N MET A 21 1.62 -10.54 -6.08
CA MET A 21 0.58 -9.70 -5.45
C MET A 21 0.96 -9.28 -4.03
N VAL A 22 1.42 -10.23 -3.20
CA VAL A 22 1.84 -9.96 -1.82
C VAL A 22 3.04 -9.01 -1.78
N LEU A 23 4.05 -9.23 -2.63
CA LEU A 23 5.21 -8.35 -2.73
C LEU A 23 4.80 -6.94 -3.16
N ARG A 24 3.91 -6.82 -4.15
CA ARG A 24 3.40 -5.55 -4.63
C ARG A 24 2.63 -4.83 -3.53
N ALA A 25 1.76 -5.51 -2.80
CA ALA A 25 1.06 -4.97 -1.63
C ALA A 25 2.04 -4.47 -0.56
N ALA A 26 3.09 -5.23 -0.26
CA ALA A 26 4.12 -4.84 0.70
C ALA A 26 4.87 -3.57 0.27
N VAL A 27 5.25 -3.46 -1.01
CA VAL A 27 5.92 -2.25 -1.56
C VAL A 27 5.03 -1.02 -1.40
N TYR A 28 3.73 -1.13 -1.68
CA TYR A 28 2.81 -0.02 -1.50
C TYR A 28 2.58 0.34 -0.04
N ALA A 29 2.46 -0.63 0.85
CA ALA A 29 2.36 -0.38 2.29
C ALA A 29 3.58 0.38 2.81
N VAL A 30 4.79 -0.02 2.40
CA VAL A 30 6.05 0.67 2.74
C VAL A 30 6.07 2.09 2.15
N SER A 31 5.60 2.28 0.92
CA SER A 31 5.55 3.59 0.26
C SER A 31 4.60 4.55 0.97
N CYS A 32 3.43 4.07 1.40
CA CYS A 32 2.49 4.82 2.24
C CYS A 32 3.09 5.19 3.59
N PHE A 33 3.78 4.24 4.24
CA PHE A 33 4.45 4.49 5.51
C PHE A 33 5.57 5.53 5.38
N LEU A 34 6.39 5.44 4.34
CA LEU A 34 7.43 6.44 4.06
C LEU A 34 6.82 7.82 3.81
N SER A 35 5.75 7.89 3.02
CA SER A 35 5.07 9.15 2.73
C SER A 35 4.52 9.77 4.02
N TRP A 36 3.89 8.98 4.87
CA TRP A 36 3.42 9.44 6.18
C TRP A 36 4.58 9.92 7.07
N PHE A 37 5.66 9.16 7.16
CA PHE A 37 6.84 9.51 7.95
C PHE A 37 7.53 10.79 7.47
N ILE A 38 7.66 10.98 6.16
CA ILE A 38 8.25 12.19 5.57
C ILE A 38 7.38 13.40 5.89
N ILE A 39 6.06 13.27 5.79
CA ILE A 39 5.12 14.36 6.08
C ILE A 39 5.17 14.72 7.57
N ASP A 40 5.08 13.72 8.46
CA ASP A 40 5.15 13.94 9.92
C ASP A 40 6.47 14.64 10.31
N LYS A 41 7.59 14.20 9.73
CA LYS A 41 8.93 14.76 10.01
C LYS A 41 9.16 16.15 9.41
N MET A 42 8.73 16.39 8.17
CA MET A 42 8.89 17.71 7.52
C MET A 42 7.96 18.74 8.13
N ALA A 43 6.72 18.36 8.42
CA ALA A 43 5.73 19.27 8.92
C ALA A 43 5.90 19.51 10.43
N LYS A 44 6.56 18.60 11.18
CA LYS A 44 6.53 18.58 12.67
C LYS A 44 5.10 18.62 13.22
N ILE A 45 4.17 18.18 12.38
CA ILE A 45 2.75 18.22 12.63
C ILE A 45 2.40 16.80 13.06
N HIS A 46 2.04 16.64 14.33
CA HIS A 46 1.29 15.45 14.72
C HIS A 46 -0.06 15.49 14.01
N LEU A 47 -0.14 14.89 12.81
CA LEU A 47 -1.28 15.00 11.89
C LEU A 47 -2.62 14.72 12.57
N ILE A 48 -2.68 13.68 13.41
CA ILE A 48 -3.91 13.33 14.15
C ILE A 48 -4.30 14.45 15.11
N LYS A 49 -3.33 15.02 15.83
CA LYS A 49 -3.57 16.12 16.76
C LYS A 49 -3.98 17.39 16.01
N GLU A 50 -3.39 17.66 14.86
CA GLU A 50 -3.75 18.84 14.05
C GLU A 50 -5.14 18.76 13.44
N VAL A 51 -5.56 17.57 13.01
CA VAL A 51 -6.92 17.36 12.49
C VAL A 51 -7.97 17.53 13.59
N ILE A 52 -7.70 17.01 14.79
CA ILE A 52 -8.67 17.01 15.89
C ILE A 52 -8.66 18.35 16.64
N ASP A 53 -7.50 18.84 17.07
CA ASP A 53 -7.40 20.02 17.93
C ASP A 53 -7.42 21.32 17.14
N ASN A 54 -6.72 21.36 15.99
CA ASN A 54 -6.59 22.58 15.18
C ASN A 54 -7.57 22.63 14.00
N LYS A 55 -8.42 21.61 13.82
CA LYS A 55 -9.32 21.45 12.66
C LYS A 55 -8.60 21.68 11.31
N ASN A 56 -7.32 21.32 11.24
CA ASN A 56 -6.53 21.59 10.04
C ASN A 56 -6.99 20.67 8.91
N THR A 57 -7.73 21.25 7.96
CA THR A 57 -8.27 20.53 6.80
C THR A 57 -7.15 20.02 5.89
N GLY A 58 -5.99 20.68 5.85
CA GLY A 58 -4.84 20.25 5.07
C GLY A 58 -4.29 18.89 5.52
N ALA A 59 -4.14 18.71 6.84
CA ALA A 59 -3.74 17.44 7.42
C ALA A 59 -4.77 16.33 7.15
N ALA A 60 -6.06 16.66 7.19
CA ALA A 60 -7.14 15.71 6.87
C ALA A 60 -7.11 15.27 5.40
N ILE A 61 -6.85 16.19 4.47
CA ILE A 61 -6.71 15.90 3.03
C ILE A 61 -5.52 14.96 2.77
N VAL A 62 -4.41 15.17 3.47
CA VAL A 62 -3.23 14.30 3.34
C VAL A 62 -3.54 12.88 3.81
N ILE A 63 -4.20 12.72 4.96
CA ILE A 63 -4.62 11.39 5.46
C ILE A 63 -5.60 10.75 4.47
N ALA A 64 -6.57 11.51 3.96
CA ALA A 64 -7.53 11.03 2.98
C ALA A 64 -6.85 10.59 1.67
N ALA A 65 -5.86 11.33 1.19
CA ALA A 65 -5.08 10.98 0.00
C ALA A 65 -4.26 9.69 0.20
N LEU A 66 -3.67 9.49 1.38
CA LEU A 66 -2.97 8.24 1.72
C LEU A 66 -3.91 7.04 1.76
N LEU A 67 -5.11 7.21 2.35
CA LEU A 67 -6.14 6.16 2.39
C LEU A 67 -6.70 5.85 0.99
N LEU A 68 -6.92 6.87 0.17
CA LEU A 68 -7.34 6.72 -1.23
C LEU A 68 -6.29 5.99 -2.06
N GLY A 69 -5.00 6.31 -1.89
CA GLY A 69 -3.91 5.61 -2.56
C GLY A 69 -3.86 4.12 -2.20
N LEU A 70 -4.03 3.80 -0.91
CA LEU A 70 -4.16 2.42 -0.43
C LEU A 70 -5.38 1.70 -1.02
N ALA A 71 -6.55 2.34 -1.01
CA ALA A 71 -7.78 1.77 -1.55
C ALA A 71 -7.70 1.52 -3.07
N TYR A 72 -7.11 2.45 -3.82
CA TYR A 72 -6.87 2.30 -5.26
C TYR A 72 -5.95 1.12 -5.55
N VAL A 73 -4.86 1.01 -4.81
CA VAL A 73 -3.91 -0.10 -4.95
C VAL A 73 -4.57 -1.45 -4.69
N ILE A 74 -5.37 -1.56 -3.62
CA ILE A 74 -6.11 -2.78 -3.30
C ILE A 74 -7.16 -3.09 -4.37
N GLY A 75 -7.86 -2.08 -4.90
CA GLY A 75 -8.85 -2.26 -5.97
C GLY A 75 -8.28 -2.56 -7.36
N GLN A 76 -6.97 -2.42 -7.55
CA GLN A 76 -6.24 -2.76 -8.78
C GLN A 76 -5.54 -4.13 -8.69
N MET A 77 -5.68 -4.83 -7.58
CA MET A 77 -5.28 -6.23 -7.41
C MET A 77 -6.46 -7.15 -7.72
#